data_AF-A0A090MZA1-F1
#
_entry.id   AF-A0A090MZA1-F1
#
_cell.length_a   1.000
_cell.length_b   1.000
_cell.length_c   1.000
_cell.angle_alpha   90.00
_cell.angle_beta   90.00
_cell.angle_gamma   90.00
#
_symmetry.space_group_name_H-M   'P 1'
#
loop_
_entity.id
_entity.type
_entity.pdbx_description
1 polymer ?
#
loop_
_entity_poly.entity_id
_entity_poly.type
_entity_poly.pdbx_seq_one_letter_code
_entity_poly.pdbx_strand_id
1 'polypeptide(L)'
;MSLSKASVGLLPRYVLSFAARRAGSNVIAPKPKEAAKKLVMPATESGYFKYERDYSRDKRYSNPQKPGDTAMRFLVRKLGHAYEVYPLFFLTGCWVVLFFFTTYYSFEKIEVWFDRSTKTAPWSWERVRDNYWKKPTLLFDSTGVTHQRLEIMEALQDEMYEAAKKQGKL
;
A
#
# COMPACT_ATOMS: atom_id res chain seq x y z
N MET A 1 25.38 50.03 45.44
CA MET A 1 25.80 49.06 44.41
C MET A 1 24.55 48.55 43.69
N SER A 2 24.46 48.75 42.38
CA SER A 2 23.25 48.42 41.60
C SER A 2 23.06 46.91 41.46
N LEU A 3 21.91 46.40 41.91
CA LEU A 3 21.47 45.00 41.77
C LEU A 3 21.35 44.55 40.30
N SER A 4 21.34 45.48 39.34
CA SER A 4 21.26 45.17 37.91
C SER A 4 22.51 44.53 37.32
N LYS A 5 23.67 44.59 37.99
CA LYS A 5 24.92 44.00 37.46
C LYS A 5 25.14 42.54 37.89
N ALA A 6 24.41 42.04 38.90
CA ALA A 6 24.58 40.69 39.41
C ALA A 6 23.81 39.62 38.59
N SER A 7 22.76 40.00 37.86
CA SER A 7 21.91 39.07 37.10
C SER A 7 22.39 38.78 35.67
N VAL A 8 23.23 39.66 35.11
CA VAL A 8 23.62 39.63 33.69
C VAL A 8 24.45 38.39 33.32
N GLY A 9 25.15 37.78 34.29
CA GLY A 9 25.98 36.58 34.06
C GLY A 9 25.31 35.23 34.37
N LEU A 10 24.22 35.22 35.13
CA LEU A 10 23.58 33.97 35.60
C LEU A 10 22.55 33.44 34.60
N LEU A 11 21.71 34.32 34.04
CA LEU A 11 20.70 33.95 33.04
C LEU A 11 21.29 33.29 31.77
N PRO A 12 22.36 33.81 31.13
CA PRO A 12 22.91 33.16 29.93
C PRO A 12 23.51 31.78 30.24
N ARG A 13 24.09 31.57 31.43
CA ARG A 13 24.63 30.26 31.84
C ARG A 13 23.55 29.20 32.09
N TYR A 14 22.43 29.59 32.71
CA TYR A 14 21.31 28.65 32.91
C TYR A 14 20.58 28.32 31.61
N VAL A 15 20.40 29.31 30.72
CA VAL A 15 19.79 29.08 29.41
C VAL A 15 20.70 28.24 28.50
N LEU A 16 22.02 28.50 28.48
CA LEU A 16 22.99 27.67 27.75
C LEU A 16 23.04 26.22 28.27
N SER A 17 23.00 26.03 29.59
CA SER A 17 22.99 24.68 30.16
C SER A 17 21.66 23.94 29.93
N PHE A 18 20.51 24.65 29.94
CA PHE A 18 19.23 24.07 29.54
C PHE A 18 19.20 23.73 28.05
N ALA A 19 19.68 24.62 27.19
CA ALA A 19 19.77 24.40 25.74
C ALA A 19 20.73 23.23 25.41
N ALA A 20 21.89 23.14 26.07
CA ALA A 20 22.83 22.03 25.92
C ALA A 20 22.23 20.69 26.39
N ARG A 21 21.50 20.68 27.51
CA ARG A 21 20.79 19.47 27.99
C ARG A 21 19.67 19.03 27.05
N ARG A 22 18.96 19.96 26.40
CA ARG A 22 17.94 19.67 25.37
C ARG A 22 18.55 19.23 24.04
N ALA A 23 19.70 19.80 23.65
CA ALA A 23 20.42 19.39 22.45
C ALA A 23 21.01 17.97 22.57
N GLY A 24 21.40 17.55 23.77
CA GLY A 24 21.91 16.20 24.04
C GLY A 24 20.85 15.09 24.09
N SER A 25 19.55 15.41 24.18
CA SER A 25 18.48 14.40 24.31
C SER A 25 18.19 13.62 23.01
N ASN A 26 18.78 14.04 21.89
CA ASN A 26 18.62 13.40 20.59
C ASN A 26 19.85 12.58 20.15
N VAL A 27 20.89 12.48 20.99
CA VAL A 27 22.04 11.60 20.69
C VAL A 27 21.66 10.18 21.09
N ILE A 28 20.93 9.52 20.19
CA ILE A 28 20.63 8.09 20.30
C ILE A 28 21.96 7.36 20.04
N ALA A 29 22.68 7.02 21.11
CA ALA A 29 23.96 6.31 21.00
C ALA A 29 23.78 5.03 20.13
N PRO A 30 24.72 4.72 19.23
CA PRO A 30 24.57 3.57 18.32
C PRO A 30 24.64 2.23 19.06
N LYS A 31 25.32 2.15 20.20
CA LYS A 31 25.48 0.95 21.00
C LYS A 31 25.53 1.31 22.50
N PRO A 32 24.93 0.50 23.41
CA PRO A 32 25.16 0.65 24.85
C PRO A 32 26.64 0.44 25.21
N LYS A 33 27.08 1.12 26.26
CA LYS A 33 28.39 0.85 26.87
C LYS A 33 28.43 -0.59 27.36
N GLU A 34 29.61 -1.22 27.27
CA GLU A 34 29.78 -2.58 27.78
C GLU A 34 29.46 -2.67 29.28
N ALA A 35 28.92 -3.81 29.71
CA ALA A 35 28.58 -4.02 31.11
C ALA A 35 29.83 -3.92 31.99
N ALA A 36 29.75 -3.11 33.05
CA ALA A 36 30.86 -2.88 33.97
C ALA A 36 31.31 -4.15 34.72
N LYS A 37 30.43 -5.14 34.85
CA LYS A 37 30.73 -6.44 35.45
C LYS A 37 30.41 -7.54 34.44
N LYS A 38 31.46 -8.29 34.08
CA LYS A 38 31.39 -9.47 33.22
C LYS A 38 31.66 -10.72 34.07
N LEU A 39 30.73 -11.68 34.10
CA LEU A 39 30.95 -13.05 34.56
C LEU A 39 32.05 -13.62 33.66
N VAL A 40 33.13 -14.05 34.29
CA VAL A 40 34.26 -14.71 33.63
C VAL A 40 33.98 -16.21 33.70
N MET A 41 34.31 -16.94 32.63
CA MET A 41 34.20 -18.39 32.68
C MET A 41 35.08 -18.96 33.79
N PRO A 42 34.60 -19.95 34.55
CA PRO A 42 35.43 -20.69 35.48
C PRO A 42 36.51 -21.44 34.69
N ALA A 43 37.73 -21.49 35.24
CA ALA A 43 38.90 -22.06 34.56
C ALA A 43 38.76 -23.57 34.22
N THR A 44 37.78 -24.25 34.80
CA THR A 44 37.51 -25.69 34.65
C THR A 44 36.72 -26.03 33.38
N GLU A 45 36.04 -25.07 32.78
CA GLU A 45 35.15 -25.30 31.64
C GLU A 45 35.72 -24.64 30.37
N SER A 46 35.54 -25.29 29.21
CA SER A 46 35.92 -24.74 27.90
C SER A 46 34.68 -24.45 27.06
N GLY A 47 34.52 -23.22 26.56
CA GLY A 47 33.33 -22.80 25.83
C GLY A 47 33.35 -21.32 25.42
N TYR A 48 32.40 -20.93 24.58
CA TYR A 48 32.21 -19.53 24.20
C TYR A 48 31.21 -18.87 25.14
N PHE A 49 31.71 -18.07 26.10
CA PHE A 49 30.87 -17.32 27.04
C PHE A 49 31.05 -15.83 26.83
N LYS A 50 30.34 -15.30 25.83
CA LYS A 50 30.25 -13.86 25.59
C LYS A 50 28.81 -13.41 25.77
N TYR A 51 28.50 -12.82 26.91
CA TYR A 51 27.21 -12.19 27.13
C TYR A 51 27.33 -10.69 26.85
N GLU A 52 26.56 -10.22 25.89
CA GLU A 52 26.32 -8.79 25.65
C GLU A 52 24.87 -8.48 26.08
N ARG A 53 24.62 -7.24 26.49
CA ARG A 53 23.24 -6.78 26.75
C ARG A 53 22.46 -6.84 25.44
N ASP A 54 21.27 -7.44 25.40
CA ASP A 54 20.38 -7.33 24.24
C ASP A 54 19.72 -5.94 24.26
N TYR A 55 20.03 -5.11 23.27
CA TYR A 55 19.46 -3.77 23.10
C TYR A 55 18.71 -3.63 21.77
N SER A 56 18.37 -4.74 21.11
CA SER A 56 17.69 -4.77 19.82
C SER A 56 16.32 -4.08 19.80
N ARG A 57 15.66 -3.98 20.96
CA ARG A 57 14.33 -3.37 21.13
C ARG A 57 14.32 -2.11 22.00
N ASP A 58 15.49 -1.62 22.41
CA ASP A 58 15.60 -0.44 23.26
C ASP A 58 15.64 0.83 22.41
N LYS A 59 14.56 1.63 22.47
CA LYS A 59 14.39 2.89 21.72
C LYS A 59 15.43 3.96 22.07
N ARG A 60 16.21 3.75 23.13
CA ARG A 60 17.32 4.62 23.55
C ARG A 60 18.55 4.50 22.65
N TYR A 61 18.63 3.48 21.79
CA TYR A 61 19.77 3.20 20.92
C TYR A 61 19.35 3.13 19.44
N SER A 62 20.21 3.62 18.53
CA SER A 62 19.84 3.90 17.13
C SER A 62 20.06 2.71 16.21
N ASN A 63 20.90 1.75 16.64
CA ASN A 63 21.24 0.58 15.84
C ASN A 63 20.74 -0.70 16.52
N PRO A 64 19.55 -1.22 16.17
CA PRO A 64 19.05 -2.46 16.75
C PRO A 64 19.93 -3.63 16.32
N GLN A 65 20.45 -4.38 17.29
CA GLN A 65 21.30 -5.56 17.07
C GLN A 65 20.58 -6.65 16.23
N LYS A 66 19.24 -6.65 16.25
CA LYS A 66 18.38 -7.52 15.43
C LYS A 66 17.33 -6.64 14.76
N PRO A 67 17.41 -6.37 13.45
CA PRO A 67 16.33 -5.70 12.73
C PRO A 67 15.06 -6.54 12.85
N GLY A 68 13.96 -5.94 13.31
CA GLY A 68 12.69 -6.65 13.52
C GLY A 68 12.19 -7.34 12.26
N ASP A 69 11.44 -8.44 12.46
CA ASP A 69 10.82 -9.18 11.37
C ASP A 69 9.56 -8.44 10.89
N THR A 70 9.75 -7.53 9.94
CA THR A 70 8.62 -7.00 9.17
C THR A 70 8.15 -8.05 8.18
N ALA A 71 6.85 -8.08 7.85
CA ALA A 71 6.29 -9.00 6.86
C ALA A 71 7.08 -8.96 5.54
N MET A 72 7.52 -7.78 5.11
CA MET A 72 8.36 -7.61 3.92
C MET A 72 9.75 -8.24 4.06
N ARG A 73 10.39 -8.15 5.25
CA ARG A 73 11.65 -8.85 5.53
C ARG A 73 11.45 -10.36 5.57
N PHE A 74 10.37 -10.84 6.16
CA PHE A 74 10.06 -12.26 6.21
C PHE A 74 9.88 -12.84 4.80
N LEU A 75 9.09 -12.16 3.96
CA LEU A 75 8.75 -12.63 2.62
C LEU A 75 9.91 -12.54 1.62
N VAL A 76 10.76 -11.51 1.70
CA VAL A 76 11.77 -11.23 0.65
C VAL A 76 13.19 -11.60 1.07
N ARG A 77 13.56 -11.53 2.36
CA ARG A 77 14.97 -11.68 2.80
C ARG A 77 15.53 -13.10 2.65
N LYS A 78 14.67 -14.12 2.69
CA LYS A 78 15.06 -15.54 2.60
C LYS A 78 14.48 -16.24 1.38
N LEU A 79 14.24 -15.50 0.28
CA LEU A 79 13.71 -16.06 -0.97
C LEU A 79 14.52 -17.25 -1.51
N GLY A 80 15.84 -17.31 -1.27
CA GLY A 80 16.69 -18.42 -1.71
C GLY A 80 16.74 -19.65 -0.78
N HIS A 81 16.13 -19.59 0.41
CA HIS A 81 16.21 -20.68 1.40
C HIS A 81 14.83 -21.13 1.90
N ALA A 82 13.83 -20.26 1.88
CA ALA A 82 12.46 -20.56 2.28
C ALA A 82 11.60 -20.91 1.06
N TYR A 83 11.74 -22.15 0.58
CA TYR A 83 11.00 -22.66 -0.58
C TYR A 83 9.48 -22.70 -0.38
N GLU A 84 9.03 -22.76 0.88
CA GLU A 84 7.62 -22.73 1.28
C GLU A 84 6.91 -21.43 0.89
N VAL A 85 7.66 -20.36 0.60
CA VAL A 85 7.09 -19.06 0.23
C VAL A 85 6.78 -18.97 -1.28
N TYR A 86 7.38 -19.82 -2.13
CA TYR A 86 7.13 -19.77 -3.57
C TYR A 86 5.68 -20.05 -3.98
N PRO A 87 4.97 -21.04 -3.39
CA PRO A 87 3.55 -21.22 -3.67
C PRO A 87 2.71 -19.99 -3.32
N LEU A 88 3.06 -19.25 -2.27
CA LEU A 88 2.38 -18.01 -1.91
C LEU A 88 2.60 -16.92 -2.95
N PHE A 89 3.83 -16.74 -3.45
CA PHE A 89 4.12 -15.80 -4.53
C PHE A 89 3.47 -16.19 -5.85
N PHE A 90 3.38 -17.48 -6.15
CA PHE A 90 2.68 -17.96 -7.33
C PHE A 90 1.18 -17.66 -7.23
N LEU A 91 0.56 -17.97 -6.08
CA LEU A 91 -0.86 -17.70 -5.86
C LEU A 91 -1.18 -16.21 -5.93
N THR A 92 -0.34 -15.34 -5.35
CA THR A 92 -0.53 -13.89 -5.48
C THR A 92 -0.32 -13.41 -6.91
N GLY A 93 0.64 -13.97 -7.64
CA GLY A 93 0.82 -13.72 -9.07
C GLY A 93 -0.41 -14.07 -9.90
N CYS A 94 -0.96 -15.29 -9.72
CA CYS A 94 -2.20 -15.72 -10.36
C CYS A 94 -3.37 -14.80 -10.01
N TRP A 95 -3.50 -14.40 -8.74
CA TRP A 95 -4.53 -13.47 -8.31
C TRP A 95 -4.40 -12.11 -9.00
N VAL A 96 -3.20 -11.56 -9.11
CA VAL A 96 -2.94 -10.28 -9.79
C VAL A 96 -3.33 -10.36 -11.26
N VAL A 97 -2.98 -11.47 -11.94
CA VAL A 97 -3.38 -11.69 -13.34
C VAL A 97 -4.91 -11.77 -13.48
N LEU A 98 -5.58 -12.54 -12.63
CA LEU A 98 -7.06 -12.63 -12.62
C LEU A 98 -7.71 -11.29 -12.31
N PHE A 99 -7.13 -10.50 -11.41
CA PHE A 99 -7.59 -9.15 -11.09
C PHE A 99 -7.51 -8.24 -12.32
N PHE A 100 -6.36 -8.16 -12.99
CA PHE A 100 -6.20 -7.37 -14.21
C PHE A 100 -7.14 -7.84 -15.33
N PHE A 101 -7.27 -9.16 -15.52
CA PHE A 101 -8.21 -9.73 -16.49
C PHE A 101 -9.66 -9.32 -16.18
N THR A 102 -10.09 -9.44 -14.93
CA THR A 102 -11.45 -9.07 -14.50
C THR A 102 -11.70 -7.58 -14.67
N THR A 103 -10.72 -6.73 -14.33
CA THR A 103 -10.80 -5.28 -14.53
C THR A 103 -10.90 -4.93 -16.01
N TYR A 104 -10.04 -5.52 -16.84
CA TYR A 104 -10.08 -5.33 -18.30
C TYR A 104 -11.44 -5.72 -18.88
N TYR A 105 -11.93 -6.92 -18.56
CA TYR A 105 -13.23 -7.41 -19.02
C TYR A 105 -14.39 -6.53 -18.52
N SER A 106 -14.30 -5.99 -17.31
CA SER A 106 -15.31 -5.08 -16.78
C SER A 106 -15.40 -3.77 -17.57
N PHE A 107 -14.30 -3.27 -18.12
CA PHE A 107 -14.29 -2.07 -18.96
C PHE A 107 -14.90 -2.27 -20.35
N GLU A 108 -15.05 -3.51 -20.82
CA GLU A 108 -15.70 -3.78 -22.11
C GLU A 108 -17.24 -3.67 -22.04
N LYS A 109 -17.80 -3.70 -20.82
CA LYS A 109 -19.25 -3.59 -20.60
C LYS A 109 -19.78 -2.21 -20.99
N ILE A 110 -20.96 -2.21 -21.60
CA ILE A 110 -21.62 -1.02 -22.14
C ILE A 110 -22.02 0.03 -21.08
N GLU A 111 -22.10 -0.39 -19.82
CA GLU A 111 -22.46 0.46 -18.68
C GLU A 111 -21.31 1.36 -18.22
N VAL A 112 -20.06 0.99 -18.53
CA VAL A 112 -18.90 1.66 -17.95
C VAL A 112 -18.58 2.94 -18.70
N TRP A 113 -18.91 4.07 -18.06
CA TRP A 113 -18.64 5.39 -18.61
C TRP A 113 -17.22 5.87 -18.26
N PHE A 114 -16.22 5.36 -19.00
CA PHE A 114 -14.82 5.70 -18.77
C PHE A 114 -14.49 7.13 -19.24
N ASP A 115 -14.93 7.51 -20.45
CA ASP A 115 -14.71 8.85 -20.99
C ASP A 115 -15.99 9.70 -20.95
N ARG A 116 -15.99 10.73 -20.10
CA ARG A 116 -17.10 11.68 -19.89
C ARG A 116 -17.00 12.94 -20.76
N SER A 117 -16.07 12.99 -21.71
CA SER A 117 -15.93 14.11 -22.64
C SER A 117 -17.17 14.30 -23.53
N THR A 118 -17.87 13.20 -23.84
CA THR A 118 -19.07 13.22 -24.68
C THR A 118 -20.33 13.43 -23.85
N LYS A 119 -21.24 14.31 -24.30
CA LYS A 119 -22.52 14.58 -23.63
C LYS A 119 -23.48 13.38 -23.60
N THR A 120 -23.32 12.43 -24.53
CA THR A 120 -24.17 11.24 -24.61
C THR A 120 -23.61 10.13 -23.73
N ALA A 121 -24.50 9.54 -22.92
CA ALA A 121 -24.18 8.42 -22.05
C ALA A 121 -23.80 7.16 -22.88
N PRO A 122 -22.96 6.26 -22.37
CA PRO A 122 -22.51 5.08 -23.12
C PRO A 122 -23.63 4.07 -23.42
N TRP A 123 -24.72 4.05 -22.64
CA TRP A 123 -25.93 3.26 -22.90
C TRP A 123 -26.98 3.99 -23.78
N SER A 124 -26.67 5.20 -24.27
CA SER A 124 -27.60 5.93 -25.14
C SER A 124 -27.85 5.14 -26.43
N TRP A 125 -29.12 5.05 -26.83
CA TRP A 125 -29.53 4.26 -27.97
C TRP A 125 -28.79 4.66 -29.26
N GLU A 126 -28.59 5.96 -29.49
CA GLU A 126 -27.85 6.49 -30.64
C GLU A 126 -26.42 5.96 -30.77
N ARG A 127 -25.75 5.67 -29.64
CA ARG A 127 -24.37 5.16 -29.63
C ARG A 127 -24.32 3.64 -29.72
N VAL A 128 -25.35 2.99 -29.21
CA VAL A 128 -25.35 1.55 -28.91
C VAL A 128 -26.01 0.73 -30.01
N ARG A 129 -26.94 1.31 -30.78
CA ARG A 129 -27.74 0.65 -31.84
C ARG A 129 -26.95 -0.30 -32.72
N ASP A 130 -25.79 0.11 -33.23
CA ASP A 130 -25.04 -0.69 -34.21
C ASP A 130 -24.12 -1.74 -33.58
N ASN A 131 -23.91 -1.68 -32.26
CA ASN A 131 -22.85 -2.43 -31.58
C ASN A 131 -23.30 -3.17 -30.31
N TYR A 132 -24.55 -3.02 -29.86
CA TYR A 132 -25.03 -3.59 -28.58
C TYR A 132 -24.87 -5.11 -28.50
N TRP A 133 -25.21 -5.82 -29.59
CA TRP A 133 -25.12 -7.27 -29.70
C TRP A 133 -23.68 -7.79 -29.83
N LYS A 134 -22.71 -6.91 -30.10
CA LYS A 134 -21.28 -7.26 -30.18
C LYS A 134 -20.58 -7.13 -28.83
N LYS A 135 -21.22 -6.48 -27.84
CA LYS A 135 -20.62 -6.24 -26.52
C LYS A 135 -20.76 -7.48 -25.64
N PRO A 136 -19.71 -7.87 -24.91
CA PRO A 136 -19.75 -9.04 -24.05
C PRO A 136 -20.72 -8.81 -22.89
N THR A 137 -21.69 -9.72 -22.75
CA THR A 137 -22.69 -9.69 -21.66
C THR A 137 -22.34 -10.70 -20.58
N LEU A 138 -22.02 -11.93 -20.97
CA LEU A 138 -21.62 -13.04 -20.11
C LEU A 138 -20.16 -13.40 -20.36
N LEU A 139 -19.42 -13.72 -19.29
CA LEU A 139 -18.02 -14.14 -19.40
C LEU A 139 -17.88 -15.49 -20.12
N PHE A 140 -18.90 -16.35 -19.98
CA PHE A 140 -18.99 -17.62 -20.66
C PHE A 140 -20.36 -17.73 -21.35
N ASP A 141 -20.37 -17.51 -22.66
CA ASP A 141 -21.51 -17.88 -23.52
C ASP A 141 -21.01 -18.85 -24.59
N SER A 142 -21.11 -20.15 -24.30
CA SER A 142 -20.72 -21.20 -25.24
C SER A 142 -21.68 -21.30 -26.44
N THR A 143 -22.87 -20.73 -26.32
CA THR A 143 -23.98 -20.88 -27.27
C THR A 143 -24.22 -19.64 -28.12
N GLY A 144 -23.65 -18.49 -27.74
CA GLY A 144 -23.78 -17.22 -28.46
C GLY A 144 -25.20 -16.64 -28.44
N VAL A 145 -26.07 -17.11 -27.55
CA VAL A 145 -27.50 -16.73 -27.52
C VAL A 145 -27.65 -15.26 -27.12
N THR A 146 -26.77 -14.74 -26.26
CA THR A 146 -26.87 -13.35 -25.77
C THR A 146 -26.41 -12.32 -26.80
N HIS A 147 -25.72 -12.76 -27.84
CA HIS A 147 -25.20 -11.92 -28.91
C HIS A 147 -26.10 -11.92 -30.17
N GLN A 148 -27.28 -12.51 -30.09
CA GLN A 148 -28.24 -12.51 -31.19
C GLN A 148 -28.84 -11.12 -31.42
N ARG A 149 -28.86 -10.72 -32.68
CA ARG A 149 -29.47 -9.46 -33.11
C ARG A 149 -31.00 -9.61 -33.16
N LEU A 150 -31.71 -8.61 -32.63
CA LEU A 150 -33.17 -8.60 -32.54
C LEU A 150 -33.72 -7.36 -33.27
N GLU A 151 -33.87 -7.47 -34.57
CA GLU A 151 -34.27 -6.35 -35.45
C GLU A 151 -35.65 -5.76 -35.07
N ILE A 152 -36.58 -6.58 -34.59
CA ILE A 152 -37.90 -6.12 -34.14
C ILE A 152 -37.76 -5.21 -32.91
N MET A 153 -36.86 -5.56 -31.99
CA MET A 153 -36.61 -4.74 -30.80
C MET A 153 -35.93 -3.43 -31.18
N GLU A 154 -35.00 -3.47 -32.14
CA GLU A 154 -34.34 -2.27 -32.68
C GLU A 154 -35.35 -1.27 -33.25
N ALA A 155 -36.27 -1.74 -34.12
CA ALA A 155 -37.29 -0.90 -34.72
C ALA A 155 -38.21 -0.25 -33.67
N LEU A 156 -38.66 -1.02 -32.68
CA LEU A 156 -39.49 -0.51 -31.58
C LEU A 156 -38.73 0.54 -30.75
N GLN A 157 -37.44 0.32 -30.49
CA GLN A 157 -36.63 1.23 -29.70
C GLN A 157 -36.28 2.51 -30.45
N ASP A 158 -36.10 2.44 -31.78
CA ASP A 158 -35.99 3.61 -32.67
C ASP A 158 -37.28 4.47 -32.60
N GLU A 159 -38.46 3.86 -32.72
CA GLU A 159 -39.75 4.56 -32.63
C GLU A 159 -39.96 5.23 -31.27
N MET A 160 -39.64 4.52 -30.18
CA MET A 160 -39.72 5.07 -28.83
C MET A 160 -38.77 6.25 -28.63
N TYR A 161 -37.56 6.16 -29.18
CA TYR A 161 -36.55 7.21 -29.10
C TYR A 161 -36.98 8.46 -29.89
N GLU A 162 -37.50 8.29 -31.10
CA GLU A 162 -38.07 9.38 -31.88
C GLU A 162 -39.29 10.04 -31.20
N ALA A 163 -40.18 9.23 -30.62
CA ALA A 163 -41.32 9.73 -29.87
C ALA A 163 -40.89 10.52 -28.62
N ALA A 164 -39.87 10.05 -27.90
CA ALA A 164 -39.34 10.74 -26.73
C ALA A 164 -38.66 12.07 -27.08
N LYS A 165 -37.94 12.13 -28.22
CA LYS A 165 -37.41 13.39 -28.77
C LYS A 165 -38.53 14.38 -29.13
N LYS A 166 -39.59 13.91 -29.79
CA LYS A 166 -40.77 14.75 -30.11
C LYS A 166 -41.45 15.31 -28.86
N GLN A 167 -41.40 14.57 -27.74
CA GLN A 167 -41.93 15.01 -26.44
C GLN A 167 -40.96 15.88 -25.62
N GLY A 168 -39.73 16.12 -26.09
CA GLY A 168 -38.73 16.91 -25.35
C GLY A 168 -38.25 16.26 -24.05
N LYS A 169 -38.38 14.93 -23.90
CA LYS A 169 -37.98 14.18 -22.70
C LYS A 169 -36.51 13.72 -22.74
N LEU A 170 -35.83 13.95 -23.86
CA LEU A 170 -34.42 13.65 -24.17
C LEU A 170 -33.80 14.85 -24.87
#